data_AF-A0A5C6XB03-F1
#
_entry.id   AF-A0A5C6XB03-F1
#
_cell.length_a   1.000
_cell.length_b   1.000
_cell.length_c   1.000
_cell.angle_alpha   90.00
_cell.angle_beta   90.00
_cell.angle_gamma   90.00
#
_symmetry.space_group_name_H-M   'P 1'
#
loop_
_entity.id
_entity.type
_entity.pdbx_description
1 polymer ?
#
loop_
_entity_poly.entity_id
_entity_poly.type
_entity_poly.pdbx_seq_one_letter_code
_entity_poly.pdbx_strand_id
1 'polypeptide(L)'
;MAPLRLPILLLTIAAAFGAGSCSFVDFETSPYAPRALQAVYSEHDDLTYLVWRIADVADPDLLSFELWQNGEIQPIDLSDAPMPSEPFACDRLYLCLQFQVPGRWSPPANVTALRATHTRFGPIPSAPVRPQQIAASFEIAPVATANNNFADASLTDLFKTIDLPHRRTFEWILYDAAPADALADCAAAPPAEGWQRLSDRVELPQSWTDNPPCMALRPRRNDRPAAHLAARLKPGPVLNVAELDQSVEAIRHPTHIAFLIDLQVTNAGRCQQIVNAVRQTILSEFAEERKPVRELGVYYPRDRQGQPTSGCDQSSSIDYPINAILADARDAMADEVERPALTLVVINNLQLTATPEKLAQLLAFNQSSDQPDAPYSFGWLVGSEAAYPGITWSWNSPWQALESRDFEPPLRSAVRYIFPLSSTPPLENYELELPIPPGSERPQYTKLCQLLPIPTTYIAGQREYPVNAPMLEWPTGELPRLRYALTTTEFAYFADFFGGSIEVVYEVCDAFCENAFQARNGLTYDSWLNTPNACQWGGP
;
A
#
# COMPACT_ATOMS: atom_id res chain seq x y z
N MET A 1 -41.26 -55.16 -68.44
CA MET A 1 -40.78 -56.27 -67.61
C MET A 1 -39.24 -56.22 -67.64
N ALA A 2 -38.47 -55.49 -66.83
CA ALA A 2 -38.55 -55.09 -65.42
C ALA A 2 -38.63 -56.27 -64.44
N PRO A 3 -37.52 -57.03 -64.26
CA PRO A 3 -37.21 -57.53 -62.91
C PRO A 3 -35.70 -57.54 -62.54
N LEU A 4 -34.82 -56.86 -63.28
CA LEU A 4 -33.36 -56.91 -63.02
C LEU A 4 -32.73 -55.63 -62.44
N ARG A 5 -33.48 -54.53 -62.29
CA ARG A 5 -32.93 -53.25 -61.78
C ARG A 5 -32.97 -53.09 -60.26
N LEU A 6 -33.87 -53.79 -59.57
CA LEU A 6 -33.99 -53.75 -58.11
C LEU A 6 -32.83 -54.44 -57.36
N PRO A 7 -32.35 -55.64 -57.76
CA PRO A 7 -31.27 -56.30 -57.02
C PRO A 7 -29.93 -55.59 -57.19
N ILE A 8 -29.66 -54.97 -58.35
CA ILE A 8 -28.44 -54.20 -58.60
C ILE A 8 -28.42 -52.92 -57.75
N LEU A 9 -29.57 -52.26 -57.59
CA LEU A 9 -29.70 -51.08 -56.73
C LEU A 9 -29.50 -51.43 -55.24
N LEU A 10 -30.03 -52.57 -54.78
CA LEU A 10 -29.87 -53.03 -53.40
C LEU A 10 -28.42 -53.45 -53.10
N LEU A 11 -27.73 -54.07 -54.05
CA LEU A 11 -26.29 -54.40 -53.91
C LEU A 11 -25.39 -53.16 -53.91
N THR A 12 -25.72 -52.14 -54.71
CA THR A 12 -24.96 -50.87 -54.71
C THR A 12 -25.23 -50.02 -53.46
N ILE A 13 -26.45 -50.03 -52.93
CA ILE A 13 -26.78 -49.38 -51.65
C ILE A 13 -26.09 -50.12 -50.49
N ALA A 14 -26.09 -51.45 -50.47
CA ALA A 14 -25.39 -52.23 -49.44
C ALA A 14 -23.86 -52.04 -49.48
N ALA A 15 -23.27 -51.94 -50.67
CA ALA A 15 -21.84 -51.62 -50.83
C ALA A 15 -21.51 -50.18 -50.41
N ALA A 16 -22.41 -49.22 -50.69
CA ALA A 16 -22.25 -47.83 -50.26
C ALA A 16 -22.41 -47.65 -48.74
N PHE A 17 -23.28 -48.43 -48.09
CA PHE A 17 -23.39 -48.45 -46.61
C PHE A 17 -22.23 -49.20 -45.93
N GLY A 18 -21.61 -50.19 -46.59
CA GLY A 18 -20.39 -50.84 -46.09
C GLY A 18 -19.15 -49.93 -46.10
N ALA A 19 -19.04 -49.05 -47.10
CA ALA A 19 -17.93 -48.11 -47.24
C ALA A 19 -18.00 -46.89 -46.28
N GLY A 20 -19.13 -46.68 -45.60
CA GLY A 20 -19.31 -45.62 -44.59
C GLY A 20 -18.86 -46.00 -43.18
N SER A 21 -18.30 -47.20 -42.98
CA SER A 21 -17.86 -47.71 -41.68
C SER A 21 -16.34 -47.65 -41.46
N CYS A 22 -15.66 -46.71 -42.13
CA CYS A 22 -14.35 -46.27 -41.65
C CYS A 22 -14.58 -45.37 -40.43
N SER A 23 -14.58 -45.96 -39.24
CA SER A 23 -14.49 -45.17 -38.01
C SER A 23 -13.32 -44.22 -38.14
N PHE A 24 -13.50 -42.95 -37.76
CA PHE A 24 -12.37 -42.05 -37.54
C PHE A 24 -11.51 -42.68 -36.44
N VAL A 25 -10.44 -43.37 -36.84
CA VAL A 25 -9.37 -43.79 -35.92
C VAL A 25 -8.52 -42.55 -35.73
N ASP A 26 -8.82 -41.79 -34.67
CA ASP A 26 -7.87 -40.79 -34.20
C ASP A 26 -6.67 -41.56 -33.62
N PHE A 27 -5.55 -41.51 -34.34
CA PHE A 27 -4.30 -42.03 -33.84
C PHE A 27 -3.80 -41.09 -32.75
N GLU A 28 -4.06 -41.47 -31.50
CA GLU A 28 -3.45 -40.80 -30.36
C GLU A 28 -1.93 -41.05 -30.42
N THR A 29 -1.15 -39.97 -30.37
CA THR A 29 0.30 -40.07 -30.34
C THR A 29 0.69 -40.82 -29.08
N SER A 30 1.60 -41.80 -29.20
CA SER A 30 2.07 -42.59 -28.06
C SER A 30 2.45 -41.68 -26.88
N PRO A 31 2.07 -42.01 -25.63
CA PRO A 31 2.46 -41.22 -24.46
C PRO A 31 3.99 -41.16 -24.31
N TYR A 32 4.69 -42.16 -24.84
CA TYR A 32 6.16 -42.29 -24.83
C TYR A 32 6.87 -41.56 -25.99
N ALA A 33 6.12 -41.01 -26.96
CA ALA A 33 6.74 -40.33 -28.10
C ALA A 33 7.41 -39.02 -27.64
N PRO A 34 8.67 -38.75 -28.02
CA PRO A 34 9.29 -37.44 -27.77
C PRO A 34 8.59 -36.34 -28.57
N ARG A 35 8.02 -35.38 -27.85
CA ARG A 35 7.26 -34.25 -28.38
C ARG A 35 8.04 -32.95 -28.17
N ALA A 36 7.72 -31.97 -29.00
CA ALA A 36 8.24 -30.60 -28.89
C ALA A 36 9.77 -30.56 -28.68
N LEU A 37 10.52 -31.35 -29.47
CA LEU A 37 11.97 -31.37 -29.41
C LEU A 37 12.53 -30.00 -29.80
N GLN A 38 13.18 -29.34 -28.85
CA GLN A 38 13.86 -28.07 -29.03
C GLN A 38 15.38 -28.28 -28.92
N ALA A 39 16.14 -27.59 -29.76
CA ALA A 39 17.60 -27.61 -29.72
C ALA A 39 18.11 -26.16 -29.70
N VAL A 40 18.71 -25.74 -28.59
CA VAL A 40 19.19 -24.36 -28.41
C VAL A 40 20.70 -24.38 -28.24
N TYR A 41 21.42 -23.82 -29.20
CA TYR A 41 22.87 -23.63 -29.10
C TYR A 41 23.18 -22.32 -28.38
N SER A 42 23.98 -22.38 -27.32
CA SER A 42 24.55 -21.22 -26.64
C SER A 42 26.00 -21.03 -27.05
N GLU A 43 26.32 -19.87 -27.64
CA GLU A 43 27.69 -19.52 -28.02
C GLU A 43 28.61 -19.39 -26.79
N HIS A 44 28.11 -18.79 -25.71
CA HIS A 44 28.84 -18.61 -24.45
C HIS A 44 29.26 -19.93 -23.82
N ASP A 45 28.35 -20.90 -23.75
CA ASP A 45 28.62 -22.20 -23.12
C ASP A 45 29.34 -23.18 -24.04
N ASP A 46 29.38 -22.89 -25.35
CA ASP A 46 29.74 -23.82 -26.42
C ASP A 46 29.01 -25.17 -26.26
N LEU A 47 27.68 -25.09 -26.08
CA LEU A 47 26.80 -26.24 -25.83
C LEU A 47 25.48 -26.11 -26.59
N THR A 48 25.02 -27.24 -27.14
CA THR A 48 23.64 -27.37 -27.63
C THR A 48 22.77 -28.08 -26.61
N TYR A 49 21.75 -27.39 -26.13
CA TYR A 49 20.76 -27.87 -25.18
C TYR A 49 19.58 -28.49 -25.92
N LEU A 50 19.36 -29.78 -25.69
CA LEU A 50 18.25 -30.54 -26.25
C LEU A 50 17.21 -30.78 -25.16
N VAL A 51 15.96 -30.40 -25.42
CA VAL A 51 14.85 -30.61 -24.49
C VAL A 51 13.65 -31.18 -25.25
N TRP A 52 13.02 -32.20 -24.70
CA TRP A 52 11.79 -32.78 -25.25
C TRP A 52 10.83 -33.17 -24.14
N ARG A 53 9.59 -33.44 -24.54
CA ARG A 53 8.48 -33.79 -23.65
C ARG A 53 7.99 -35.20 -23.93
N ILE A 54 7.62 -35.93 -22.89
CA ILE A 54 6.78 -37.13 -22.97
C ILE A 54 5.52 -36.88 -22.13
N ALA A 55 4.45 -37.63 -22.37
CA ALA A 55 3.25 -37.51 -21.53
C ALA A 55 3.60 -37.84 -20.08
N ASP A 56 2.98 -37.15 -19.12
CA ASP A 56 3.18 -37.38 -17.69
C ASP A 56 2.78 -38.80 -17.22
N VAL A 57 1.83 -39.42 -17.92
CA VAL A 57 1.44 -40.83 -17.74
C VAL A 57 2.46 -41.83 -18.26
N ALA A 58 3.49 -41.40 -18.99
CA ALA A 58 4.53 -42.27 -19.50
C ALA A 58 5.58 -42.53 -18.42
N ASP A 59 5.85 -43.80 -18.13
CA ASP A 59 6.94 -44.20 -17.25
C ASP A 59 8.30 -44.02 -17.97
N PRO A 60 9.17 -43.08 -17.53
CA PRO A 60 10.45 -42.82 -18.18
C PRO A 60 11.43 -44.01 -18.05
N ASP A 61 11.28 -44.87 -17.04
CA ASP A 61 12.18 -46.02 -16.81
C ASP A 61 12.03 -47.10 -17.90
N LEU A 62 10.95 -47.04 -18.68
CA LEU A 62 10.71 -47.94 -19.81
C LEU A 62 11.36 -47.45 -21.12
N LEU A 63 12.04 -46.29 -21.11
CA LEU A 63 12.61 -45.65 -22.28
C LEU A 63 14.14 -45.61 -22.24
N SER A 64 14.74 -45.89 -23.39
CA SER A 64 16.09 -45.48 -23.73
C SER A 64 16.03 -44.47 -24.87
N PHE A 65 17.01 -43.58 -24.98
CA PHE A 65 17.03 -42.55 -26.01
C PHE A 65 18.22 -42.72 -26.93
N GLU A 66 18.04 -42.38 -28.20
CA GLU A 66 19.09 -42.35 -29.20
C GLU A 66 19.02 -41.03 -29.97
N LEU A 67 20.16 -40.40 -30.21
CA LEU A 67 20.29 -39.09 -30.83
C LEU A 67 21.10 -39.19 -32.12
N TRP A 68 20.71 -38.43 -33.13
CA TRP A 68 21.49 -38.28 -34.35
C TRP A 68 22.79 -37.52 -34.08
N GLN A 69 23.93 -38.19 -34.21
CA GLN A 69 25.26 -37.61 -34.03
C GLN A 69 26.24 -38.23 -35.03
N ASN A 70 27.15 -37.42 -35.57
CA ASN A 70 28.21 -37.88 -36.47
C ASN A 70 27.74 -38.71 -37.69
N GLY A 71 26.52 -38.45 -38.18
CA GLY A 71 25.97 -39.14 -39.35
C GLY A 71 25.18 -40.43 -39.04
N GLU A 72 25.01 -40.80 -37.78
CA GLU A 72 24.25 -41.99 -37.37
C GLU A 72 23.41 -41.73 -36.11
N ILE A 73 22.42 -42.59 -35.83
CA ILE A 73 21.65 -42.55 -34.57
C ILE A 73 22.39 -43.38 -33.54
N GLN A 74 22.79 -42.76 -32.43
CA GLN A 74 23.57 -43.41 -31.35
C GLN A 74 22.83 -43.33 -30.02
N PRO A 75 22.92 -44.34 -29.14
CA PRO A 75 22.33 -44.29 -27.82
C PRO A 75 22.92 -43.15 -26.99
N ILE A 76 22.06 -42.46 -26.23
CA ILE A 76 22.46 -41.44 -25.26
C ILE A 76 22.05 -41.89 -23.86
N ASP A 77 22.91 -41.59 -22.89
CA ASP A 77 22.60 -41.74 -21.48
C ASP A 77 22.39 -40.34 -20.88
N LEU A 78 21.21 -40.09 -20.32
CA LEU A 78 20.88 -38.79 -19.74
C LEU A 78 21.69 -38.49 -18.47
N SER A 79 22.22 -39.53 -17.81
CA SER A 79 23.07 -39.39 -16.64
C SER A 79 24.49 -38.93 -16.98
N ASP A 80 24.95 -39.18 -18.21
CA ASP A 80 26.25 -38.76 -18.73
C ASP A 80 26.23 -37.33 -19.31
N ALA A 81 25.08 -36.65 -19.29
CA ALA A 81 24.96 -35.29 -19.79
C ALA A 81 25.84 -34.32 -18.96
N PRO A 82 26.39 -33.25 -19.56
CA PRO A 82 27.11 -32.21 -18.82
C PRO A 82 26.34 -31.65 -17.62
N MET A 83 25.02 -31.49 -17.76
CA MET A 83 24.11 -31.06 -16.70
C MET A 83 22.99 -32.09 -16.53
N PRO A 84 23.26 -33.21 -15.83
CA PRO A 84 22.29 -34.28 -15.72
C PRO A 84 21.14 -33.86 -14.83
N SER A 85 19.95 -34.26 -15.24
CA SER A 85 18.73 -34.04 -14.46
C SER A 85 17.80 -35.22 -14.65
N GLU A 86 17.17 -35.65 -13.56
CA GLU A 86 16.04 -36.57 -13.63
C GLU A 86 14.88 -35.94 -14.44
N PRO A 87 14.02 -36.77 -15.06
CA PRO A 87 12.79 -36.29 -15.68
C PRO A 87 12.02 -35.36 -14.74
N PHE A 88 11.53 -34.24 -15.25
CA PHE A 88 10.87 -33.24 -14.43
C PHE A 88 9.57 -32.73 -15.02
N ALA A 89 8.60 -32.44 -14.16
CA ALA A 89 7.37 -31.80 -14.59
C ALA A 89 7.65 -30.40 -15.15
N CYS A 90 7.23 -30.16 -16.40
CA CYS A 90 7.35 -28.88 -17.08
C CYS A 90 6.01 -28.32 -17.58
N ASP A 91 4.96 -29.13 -17.54
CA ASP A 91 3.57 -28.75 -17.79
C ASP A 91 2.65 -29.73 -17.04
N ARG A 92 1.35 -29.44 -16.94
CA ARG A 92 0.37 -30.27 -16.23
C ARG A 92 0.21 -31.68 -16.81
N LEU A 93 0.58 -31.88 -18.07
CA LEU A 93 0.37 -33.14 -18.82
C LEU A 93 1.69 -33.73 -19.35
N TYR A 94 2.84 -33.14 -19.01
CA TYR A 94 4.11 -33.50 -19.62
C TYR A 94 5.27 -33.55 -18.63
N LEU A 95 6.09 -34.59 -18.79
CA LEU A 95 7.44 -34.68 -18.24
C LEU A 95 8.44 -34.22 -19.29
N CYS A 96 9.36 -33.35 -18.88
CA CYS A 96 10.48 -32.92 -19.70
C CYS A 96 11.73 -33.73 -19.39
N LEU A 97 12.51 -33.97 -20.43
CA LEU A 97 13.84 -34.54 -20.37
C LEU A 97 14.80 -33.60 -21.10
N GLN A 98 16.06 -33.61 -20.68
CA GLN A 98 17.10 -32.77 -21.26
C GLN A 98 18.38 -33.55 -21.49
N PHE A 99 19.13 -33.11 -22.49
CA PHE A 99 20.47 -33.59 -22.81
C PHE A 99 21.28 -32.44 -23.40
N GLN A 100 22.62 -32.45 -23.27
CA GLN A 100 23.46 -31.41 -23.86
C GLN A 100 24.60 -32.02 -24.68
N VAL A 101 24.88 -31.42 -25.83
CA VAL A 101 25.95 -31.83 -26.75
C VAL A 101 27.01 -30.71 -26.81
N PRO A 102 28.31 -31.02 -26.66
CA PRO A 102 29.40 -30.06 -26.88
C PRO A 102 29.35 -29.43 -28.28
N GLY A 103 29.50 -28.12 -28.34
CA GLY A 103 29.51 -27.36 -29.57
C GLY A 103 28.15 -27.23 -30.23
N ARG A 104 28.18 -26.68 -31.45
CA ARG A 104 26.99 -26.52 -32.29
C ARG A 104 26.57 -27.85 -32.91
N TRP A 105 25.43 -28.37 -32.49
CA TRP A 105 24.81 -29.55 -33.08
C TRP A 105 23.85 -29.17 -34.20
N SER A 106 23.91 -29.89 -35.32
CA SER A 106 23.07 -29.68 -36.49
C SER A 106 22.08 -30.84 -36.63
N PRO A 107 20.78 -30.56 -36.74
CA PRO A 107 19.79 -31.61 -36.90
C PRO A 107 19.88 -32.29 -38.28
N PRO A 108 19.52 -33.58 -38.38
CA PRO A 108 19.42 -34.26 -39.67
C PRO A 108 18.32 -33.65 -40.54
N ALA A 109 18.57 -33.54 -41.85
CA ALA A 109 17.59 -32.99 -42.79
C ALA A 109 16.43 -33.94 -43.12
N ASN A 110 16.73 -35.24 -43.24
CA ASN A 110 15.79 -36.25 -43.75
C ASN A 110 15.64 -37.48 -42.82
N VAL A 111 16.17 -37.42 -41.60
CA VAL A 111 16.18 -38.54 -40.64
C VAL A 111 15.66 -38.03 -39.30
N THR A 112 15.14 -38.92 -38.45
CA THR A 112 14.71 -38.59 -37.09
C THR A 112 15.90 -38.10 -36.26
N ALA A 113 15.74 -36.93 -35.62
CA ALA A 113 16.76 -36.34 -34.76
C ALA A 113 16.93 -37.09 -33.43
N LEU A 114 15.82 -37.39 -32.76
CA LEU A 114 15.80 -38.10 -31.48
C LEU A 114 14.82 -39.28 -31.57
N ARG A 115 15.22 -40.43 -31.06
CA ARG A 115 14.39 -41.63 -31.02
C ARG A 115 14.28 -42.13 -29.58
N ALA A 116 13.06 -42.39 -29.12
CA ALA A 116 12.86 -43.11 -27.88
C ALA A 116 12.62 -44.59 -28.19
N THR A 117 13.29 -45.50 -27.51
CA THR A 117 13.12 -46.94 -27.66
C THR A 117 12.48 -47.49 -26.39
N HIS A 118 11.20 -47.86 -26.50
CA HIS A 118 10.44 -48.43 -25.41
C HIS A 118 10.69 -49.94 -25.33
N THR A 119 10.93 -50.46 -24.12
CA THR A 119 11.24 -51.89 -23.84
C THR A 119 10.33 -52.88 -24.58
N ARG A 120 9.02 -52.61 -24.58
CA ARG A 120 7.99 -53.43 -25.27
C ARG A 120 7.61 -52.99 -26.70
N PHE A 121 7.52 -51.69 -26.96
CA PHE A 121 6.93 -51.16 -28.21
C PHE A 121 7.98 -50.82 -29.28
N GLY A 122 9.27 -50.92 -28.94
CA GLY A 122 10.35 -50.63 -29.86
C GLY A 122 10.55 -49.12 -30.09
N PRO A 123 11.16 -48.74 -31.22
CA PRO A 123 11.54 -47.36 -31.50
C PRO A 123 10.35 -46.48 -31.88
N ILE A 124 10.33 -45.27 -31.30
CA ILE A 124 9.32 -44.24 -31.47
C ILE A 124 10.05 -42.94 -31.87
N PRO A 125 9.78 -42.39 -33.07
CA PRO A 125 10.47 -41.19 -33.54
C PRO A 125 10.00 -39.93 -32.83
N SER A 126 10.88 -38.96 -32.65
CA SER A 126 10.51 -37.63 -32.18
C SER A 126 9.76 -36.81 -33.23
N ALA A 127 9.06 -35.78 -32.77
CA ALA A 127 8.68 -34.66 -33.62
C ALA A 127 9.92 -33.98 -34.26
N PRO A 128 9.74 -33.24 -35.38
CA PRO A 128 10.81 -32.43 -35.95
C PRO A 128 11.39 -31.45 -34.93
N VAL A 129 12.72 -31.34 -34.93
CA VAL A 129 13.45 -30.45 -34.04
C VAL A 129 13.33 -28.99 -34.47
N ARG A 130 13.26 -28.10 -33.48
CA ARG A 130 13.29 -26.65 -33.68
C ARG A 130 14.65 -26.12 -33.23
N PRO A 131 15.60 -25.90 -34.16
CA PRO A 131 16.90 -25.34 -33.80
C PRO A 131 16.79 -23.84 -33.56
N GLN A 132 17.45 -23.37 -32.51
CA GLN A 132 17.62 -21.96 -32.16
C GLN A 132 19.05 -21.72 -31.69
N GLN A 133 19.50 -20.47 -31.78
CA GLN A 133 20.82 -20.04 -31.34
C GLN A 133 20.67 -18.80 -30.46
N ILE A 134 21.43 -18.76 -29.36
CA ILE A 134 21.49 -17.64 -28.41
C ILE A 134 22.95 -17.32 -28.10
N ALA A 135 23.24 -16.05 -27.83
CA ALA A 135 24.59 -15.61 -27.49
C ALA A 135 25.03 -16.15 -26.12
N ALA A 136 24.20 -15.94 -25.09
CA ALA A 136 24.43 -16.42 -23.73
C ALA A 136 23.21 -17.20 -23.23
N SER A 137 23.43 -18.14 -22.31
CA SER A 137 22.33 -18.88 -21.68
C SER A 137 21.85 -18.26 -20.38
N PHE A 138 22.64 -17.38 -19.75
CA PHE A 138 22.27 -16.66 -18.54
C PHE A 138 22.97 -15.30 -18.49
N GLU A 139 22.46 -14.40 -17.65
CA GLU A 139 23.05 -13.10 -17.33
C GLU A 139 23.08 -12.91 -15.82
N ILE A 140 23.98 -12.05 -15.35
CA ILE A 140 24.11 -11.69 -13.93
C ILE A 140 24.24 -10.17 -13.78
N ALA A 141 23.65 -9.63 -12.73
CA ALA A 141 23.73 -8.23 -12.37
C ALA A 141 23.76 -8.12 -10.84
N PRO A 142 24.89 -8.49 -10.19
CA PRO A 142 24.92 -8.68 -8.75
C PRO A 142 24.65 -7.38 -7.99
N VAL A 143 23.81 -7.46 -6.98
CA VAL A 143 23.37 -6.33 -6.14
C VAL A 143 23.63 -6.66 -4.68
N ALA A 144 24.23 -5.71 -3.97
CA ALA A 144 24.34 -5.82 -2.52
C ALA A 144 23.01 -5.45 -1.85
N THR A 145 22.62 -6.25 -0.85
CA THR A 145 21.34 -6.16 -0.16
C THR A 145 21.54 -6.09 1.35
N ALA A 146 20.50 -5.68 2.07
CA ALA A 146 20.48 -5.54 3.53
C ALA A 146 21.71 -4.78 4.07
N ASN A 147 21.92 -3.55 3.59
CA ASN A 147 23.05 -2.68 3.95
C ASN A 147 24.42 -3.36 3.80
N ASN A 148 24.65 -3.96 2.62
CA ASN A 148 25.94 -4.56 2.26
C ASN A 148 26.33 -5.82 3.05
N ASN A 149 25.39 -6.46 3.75
CA ASN A 149 25.66 -7.72 4.44
C ASN A 149 25.54 -8.94 3.51
N PHE A 150 24.77 -8.81 2.43
CA PHE A 150 24.56 -9.90 1.48
C PHE A 150 24.68 -9.43 0.03
N ALA A 151 24.98 -10.35 -0.89
CA ALA A 151 24.82 -10.18 -2.32
C ALA A 151 23.71 -11.09 -2.85
N ASP A 152 22.91 -10.55 -3.75
CA ASP A 152 22.06 -11.29 -4.67
C ASP A 152 22.74 -11.26 -6.04
N ALA A 153 22.91 -12.41 -6.70
CA ALA A 153 23.53 -12.46 -8.03
C ALA A 153 22.64 -11.84 -9.12
N SER A 154 21.33 -11.70 -8.85
CA SER A 154 20.28 -11.32 -9.79
C SER A 154 20.42 -12.08 -11.11
N LEU A 155 20.51 -13.41 -10.97
CA LEU A 155 20.70 -14.31 -12.10
C LEU A 155 19.43 -14.37 -12.95
N THR A 156 19.58 -14.05 -14.23
CA THR A 156 18.52 -14.22 -15.23
C THR A 156 18.86 -15.42 -16.11
N ASP A 157 18.08 -16.50 -16.00
CA ASP A 157 18.20 -17.66 -16.88
C ASP A 157 17.48 -17.39 -18.21
N LEU A 158 18.24 -17.11 -19.27
CA LEU A 158 17.71 -16.73 -20.58
C LEU A 158 16.97 -17.89 -21.29
N PHE A 159 17.10 -19.13 -20.81
CA PHE A 159 16.26 -20.21 -21.33
C PHE A 159 14.79 -20.03 -20.98
N LYS A 160 14.49 -19.37 -19.85
CA LYS A 160 13.10 -19.07 -19.47
C LYS A 160 12.48 -18.04 -20.41
N THR A 161 13.25 -17.10 -20.96
CA THR A 161 12.72 -16.03 -21.82
C THR A 161 12.34 -16.52 -23.23
N ILE A 162 12.85 -17.70 -23.62
CA ILE A 162 12.52 -18.38 -24.88
C ILE A 162 11.62 -19.61 -24.68
N ASP A 163 11.01 -19.75 -23.49
CA ASP A 163 10.14 -20.86 -23.12
C ASP A 163 10.78 -22.26 -23.29
N LEU A 164 12.10 -22.37 -23.09
CA LEU A 164 12.80 -23.66 -23.06
C LEU A 164 12.70 -24.24 -21.64
N PRO A 165 11.94 -25.33 -21.41
CA PRO A 165 11.81 -25.91 -20.07
C PRO A 165 13.10 -26.65 -19.72
N HIS A 166 13.98 -26.01 -18.97
CA HIS A 166 15.31 -26.50 -18.63
C HIS A 166 15.54 -26.45 -17.11
N ARG A 167 16.32 -27.41 -16.58
CA ARG A 167 16.77 -27.42 -15.18
C ARG A 167 18.28 -27.47 -15.09
N ARG A 168 18.85 -26.51 -14.36
CA ARG A 168 20.27 -26.49 -13.98
C ARG A 168 20.44 -25.79 -12.63
N THR A 169 21.60 -25.99 -12.03
CA THR A 169 22.02 -25.27 -10.82
C THR A 169 23.28 -24.49 -11.12
N PHE A 170 23.55 -23.47 -10.31
CA PHE A 170 24.70 -22.60 -10.48
C PHE A 170 25.62 -22.69 -9.28
N GLU A 171 26.88 -22.38 -9.52
CA GLU A 171 27.89 -22.15 -8.51
C GLU A 171 28.52 -20.78 -8.71
N TRP A 172 29.09 -20.24 -7.64
CA TRP A 172 29.56 -18.86 -7.57
C TRP A 172 30.84 -18.74 -6.74
N ILE A 173 31.55 -17.62 -6.90
CA ILE A 173 32.74 -17.25 -6.12
C ILE A 173 32.95 -15.73 -6.10
N LEU A 174 33.49 -15.18 -5.01
CA LEU A 174 34.07 -13.82 -4.99
C LEU A 174 35.58 -13.89 -5.26
N TYR A 175 36.07 -12.94 -6.03
CA TYR A 175 37.50 -12.77 -6.24
C TYR A 175 37.86 -11.30 -6.40
N ASP A 176 39.11 -10.96 -6.11
CA ASP A 176 39.57 -9.58 -6.14
C ASP A 176 39.44 -9.00 -7.56
N ALA A 177 38.84 -7.81 -7.64
CA ALA A 177 38.84 -7.04 -8.87
C ALA A 177 40.27 -6.60 -9.19
N ALA A 178 40.62 -6.58 -10.49
CA ALA A 178 41.86 -5.94 -10.91
C ALA A 178 41.84 -4.45 -10.50
N PRO A 179 43.00 -3.81 -10.24
CA PRO A 179 43.06 -2.39 -9.91
C PRO A 179 42.31 -1.54 -10.95
N ALA A 180 41.70 -0.44 -10.51
CA ALA A 180 40.78 0.41 -11.27
C ALA A 180 41.31 0.96 -12.63
N ASP A 181 42.60 0.78 -12.93
CA ASP A 181 43.26 1.20 -14.16
C ASP A 181 43.14 0.17 -15.30
N ALA A 182 42.51 -0.99 -15.07
CA ALA A 182 42.25 -1.99 -16.10
C ALA A 182 40.99 -1.63 -16.92
N LEU A 183 41.13 -1.55 -18.25
CA LEU A 183 40.08 -1.22 -19.23
C LEU A 183 38.82 -2.12 -19.19
N ALA A 184 38.80 -3.18 -18.40
CA ALA A 184 37.65 -4.07 -18.24
C ALA A 184 37.52 -4.50 -16.76
N ASP A 185 36.43 -4.06 -16.12
CA ASP A 185 36.01 -4.55 -14.80
C ASP A 185 35.95 -6.08 -14.82
N CYS A 186 36.54 -6.73 -13.82
CA CYS A 186 36.52 -8.20 -13.65
C CYS A 186 37.20 -9.04 -14.74
N ALA A 187 38.13 -8.47 -15.51
CA ALA A 187 38.86 -9.19 -16.56
C ALA A 187 39.82 -10.30 -16.06
N ALA A 188 40.20 -10.28 -14.78
CA ALA A 188 40.99 -11.35 -14.19
C ALA A 188 40.17 -12.65 -14.15
N ALA A 189 40.82 -13.78 -14.46
CA ALA A 189 40.16 -15.07 -14.36
C ALA A 189 39.89 -15.40 -12.87
N PRO A 190 38.67 -15.89 -12.54
CA PRO A 190 38.37 -16.32 -11.19
C PRO A 190 39.24 -17.53 -10.79
N PRO A 191 39.50 -17.74 -9.49
CA PRO A 191 40.22 -18.91 -9.00
C PRO A 191 39.62 -20.23 -9.46
N ALA A 192 40.47 -21.24 -9.66
CA ALA A 192 40.02 -22.58 -10.06
C ALA A 192 39.26 -23.31 -8.94
N GLU A 193 39.60 -23.02 -7.68
CA GLU A 193 39.03 -23.63 -6.48
C GLU A 193 38.16 -22.62 -5.70
N GLY A 194 37.32 -23.11 -4.77
CA GLY A 194 36.52 -22.25 -3.88
C GLY A 194 35.11 -21.92 -4.37
N TRP A 195 34.69 -22.50 -5.50
CA TRP A 195 33.32 -22.37 -6.02
C TRP A 195 32.31 -23.02 -5.06
N GLN A 196 31.23 -22.31 -4.78
CA GLN A 196 30.17 -22.75 -3.87
C GLN A 196 28.83 -22.81 -4.60
N ARG A 197 27.91 -23.67 -4.16
CA ARG A 197 26.55 -23.69 -4.71
C ARG A 197 25.89 -22.32 -4.50
N LEU A 198 25.26 -21.78 -5.54
CA LEU A 198 24.51 -20.52 -5.44
C LEU A 198 23.26 -20.72 -4.58
N SER A 199 23.16 -19.90 -3.54
CA SER A 199 21.96 -19.68 -2.74
C SER A 199 21.29 -18.36 -3.14
N ASP A 200 20.06 -18.14 -2.68
CA ASP A 200 19.31 -16.90 -2.97
C ASP A 200 20.01 -15.65 -2.45
N ARG A 201 20.78 -15.78 -1.36
CA ARG A 201 21.63 -14.71 -0.81
C ARG A 201 22.98 -15.28 -0.41
N VAL A 202 24.00 -14.46 -0.63
CA VAL A 202 25.40 -14.75 -0.32
C VAL A 202 25.85 -13.79 0.76
N GLU A 203 26.38 -14.28 1.88
CA GLU A 203 26.96 -13.41 2.92
C GLU A 203 28.28 -12.79 2.45
N LEU A 204 28.44 -11.49 2.67
CA LEU A 204 29.61 -10.74 2.23
C LEU A 204 30.60 -10.55 3.39
N PRO A 205 31.92 -10.62 3.12
CA PRO A 205 32.93 -10.41 4.16
C PRO A 205 32.91 -8.96 4.66
N GLN A 206 33.30 -8.74 5.92
CA GLN A 206 33.42 -7.38 6.46
C GLN A 206 34.37 -6.52 5.60
N SER A 207 34.06 -5.23 5.48
CA SER A 207 34.86 -4.24 4.74
C SER A 207 35.04 -4.50 3.23
N TRP A 208 34.24 -5.40 2.63
CA TRP A 208 34.29 -5.61 1.18
C TRP A 208 33.99 -4.33 0.38
N THR A 209 33.28 -3.37 0.98
CA THR A 209 32.93 -2.10 0.37
C THR A 209 34.14 -1.20 0.09
N ASP A 210 35.26 -1.40 0.81
CA ASP A 210 36.49 -0.63 0.63
C ASP A 210 37.27 -1.08 -0.61
N ASN A 211 37.17 -2.38 -0.95
CA ASN A 211 37.72 -2.96 -2.18
C ASN A 211 36.71 -3.92 -2.82
N PRO A 212 35.74 -3.38 -3.59
CA PRO A 212 34.61 -4.19 -4.09
C PRO A 212 35.05 -5.32 -5.02
N PRO A 213 34.71 -6.60 -4.70
CA PRO A 213 35.16 -7.76 -5.45
C PRO A 213 34.34 -7.96 -6.73
N CYS A 214 34.81 -8.89 -7.55
CA CYS A 214 34.05 -9.47 -8.65
C CYS A 214 33.30 -10.71 -8.18
N MET A 215 32.05 -10.83 -8.59
CA MET A 215 31.26 -12.05 -8.40
C MET A 215 31.24 -12.81 -9.72
N ALA A 216 31.78 -14.01 -9.74
CA ALA A 216 31.66 -14.92 -10.88
C ALA A 216 30.60 -15.99 -10.61
N LEU A 217 29.83 -16.32 -11.65
CA LEU A 217 28.84 -17.39 -11.65
C LEU A 217 29.04 -18.29 -12.85
N ARG A 218 28.79 -19.59 -12.66
CA ARG A 218 28.76 -20.56 -13.76
C ARG A 218 27.74 -21.68 -13.50
N PRO A 219 27.18 -22.29 -14.55
CA PRO A 219 26.38 -23.50 -14.41
C PRO A 219 27.22 -24.63 -13.80
N ARG A 220 26.62 -25.40 -12.89
CA ARG A 220 27.25 -26.60 -12.35
C ARG A 220 27.22 -27.71 -13.41
N ARG A 221 28.40 -28.26 -13.70
CA ARG A 221 28.61 -29.35 -14.65
C ARG A 221 29.32 -30.52 -13.99
N ASN A 222 29.08 -31.73 -14.50
CA ASN A 222 29.72 -32.95 -14.00
C ASN A 222 30.95 -33.37 -14.83
N ASP A 223 31.09 -32.86 -16.07
CA ASP A 223 32.14 -33.25 -17.00
C ASP A 223 33.39 -32.37 -16.90
N ARG A 224 33.20 -31.04 -16.91
CA ARG A 224 34.27 -30.03 -16.84
C ARG A 224 33.71 -28.71 -16.31
N PRO A 225 34.56 -27.78 -15.83
CA PRO A 225 34.11 -26.43 -15.47
C PRO A 225 33.39 -25.73 -16.64
N ALA A 226 32.24 -25.12 -16.36
CA ALA A 226 31.49 -24.35 -17.34
C ALA A 226 32.15 -22.99 -17.63
N ALA A 227 31.77 -22.36 -18.75
CA ALA A 227 32.00 -20.94 -18.95
C ALA A 227 31.34 -20.15 -17.81
N HIS A 228 32.01 -19.09 -17.37
CA HIS A 228 31.53 -18.23 -16.30
C HIS A 228 31.25 -16.84 -16.84
N LEU A 229 30.32 -16.16 -16.19
CA LEU A 229 30.17 -14.71 -16.28
C LEU A 229 30.65 -14.11 -14.97
N ALA A 230 31.26 -12.94 -15.06
CA ALA A 230 31.67 -12.18 -13.90
C ALA A 230 31.21 -10.74 -14.02
N ALA A 231 30.76 -10.19 -12.90
CA ALA A 231 30.37 -8.80 -12.80
C ALA A 231 30.87 -8.23 -11.47
N ARG A 232 31.20 -6.94 -11.49
CA ARG A 232 31.68 -6.26 -10.29
C ARG A 232 30.53 -6.08 -9.32
N LEU A 233 30.70 -6.55 -8.10
CA LEU A 233 29.75 -6.28 -7.03
C LEU A 233 30.02 -4.86 -6.54
N LYS A 234 29.04 -3.97 -6.70
CA LYS A 234 29.13 -2.59 -6.17
C LYS A 234 28.43 -2.52 -4.81
N PRO A 235 28.97 -1.75 -3.85
CA PRO A 235 28.26 -1.46 -2.60
C PRO A 235 26.85 -0.93 -2.89
N GLY A 236 25.85 -1.48 -2.24
CA GLY A 236 24.51 -0.92 -2.20
C GLY A 236 24.47 0.27 -1.25
N PRO A 237 23.41 1.10 -1.33
CA PRO A 237 23.24 2.21 -0.41
C PRO A 237 23.16 1.72 1.04
N VAL A 238 23.76 2.48 1.95
CA VAL A 238 23.61 2.27 3.40
C VAL A 238 22.39 3.04 3.85
N LEU A 239 21.28 2.34 4.04
CA LEU A 239 19.96 2.93 4.31
C LEU A 239 19.52 2.67 5.74
N ASN A 240 18.97 3.72 6.37
CA ASN A 240 18.32 3.65 7.67
C ASN A 240 16.88 4.14 7.53
N VAL A 241 15.94 3.46 8.17
CA VAL A 241 14.50 3.77 8.06
C VAL A 241 13.98 4.34 9.38
N ALA A 242 13.08 5.30 9.28
CA ALA A 242 12.31 5.79 10.40
C ALA A 242 10.84 5.93 10.03
N GLU A 243 10.01 5.75 11.05
CA GLU A 243 8.56 5.87 10.98
C GLU A 243 8.13 6.90 12.03
N LEU A 244 7.28 7.83 11.63
CA LEU A 244 6.65 8.82 12.49
C LEU A 244 5.15 8.67 12.36
N ASP A 245 4.49 8.55 13.51
CA ASP A 245 3.05 8.67 13.62
C ASP A 245 2.77 9.78 14.63
N GLN A 246 2.39 10.95 14.11
CA GLN A 246 2.13 12.15 14.87
C GLN A 246 0.64 12.46 14.87
N SER A 247 0.00 12.30 16.02
CA SER A 247 -1.34 12.82 16.23
C SER A 247 -1.31 14.35 16.33
N VAL A 248 -2.19 15.02 15.60
CA VAL A 248 -2.42 16.47 15.72
C VAL A 248 -3.08 16.75 17.06
N GLU A 249 -2.54 17.72 17.79
CA GLU A 249 -3.07 18.11 19.09
C GLU A 249 -4.51 18.65 18.98
N ALA A 250 -5.35 18.21 19.91
CA ALA A 250 -6.74 18.65 20.02
C ALA A 250 -6.88 19.59 21.21
N ILE A 251 -7.37 20.80 20.96
CA ILE A 251 -7.69 21.78 21.99
C ILE A 251 -9.13 21.54 22.43
N ARG A 252 -9.35 21.29 23.73
CA ARG A 252 -10.69 21.12 24.30
C ARG A 252 -11.12 22.40 24.98
N HIS A 253 -12.20 23.00 24.48
CA HIS A 253 -12.67 24.28 24.98
C HIS A 253 -13.53 24.10 26.24
N PRO A 254 -13.28 24.86 27.32
CA PRO A 254 -14.19 24.92 28.46
C PRO A 254 -15.58 25.36 28.01
N THR A 255 -16.62 24.80 28.63
CA THR A 255 -18.02 25.16 28.31
C THR A 255 -18.61 26.04 29.39
N HIS A 256 -19.03 27.25 29.03
CA HIS A 256 -19.83 28.12 29.90
C HIS A 256 -21.27 28.06 29.43
N ILE A 257 -22.23 27.82 30.33
CA ILE A 257 -23.63 27.64 29.96
C ILE A 257 -24.53 28.67 30.64
N ALA A 258 -25.36 29.33 29.83
CA ALA A 258 -26.39 30.26 30.27
C ALA A 258 -27.77 29.78 29.78
N PHE A 259 -28.78 29.87 30.65
CA PHE A 259 -30.15 29.49 30.30
C PHE A 259 -31.01 30.74 30.13
N LEU A 260 -31.63 30.94 28.95
CA LEU A 260 -32.60 32.01 28.71
C LEU A 260 -34.01 31.43 28.68
N ILE A 261 -34.86 31.88 29.60
CA ILE A 261 -36.21 31.33 29.79
C ILE A 261 -37.25 32.26 29.18
N ASP A 262 -37.88 31.83 28.08
CA ASP A 262 -39.03 32.52 27.49
C ASP A 262 -40.12 31.48 27.21
N LEU A 263 -40.93 31.18 28.23
CA LEU A 263 -41.98 30.17 28.24
C LEU A 263 -43.36 30.83 28.35
N GLN A 264 -44.39 30.11 27.92
CA GLN A 264 -45.79 30.40 28.20
C GLN A 264 -46.37 29.28 29.04
N VAL A 265 -46.46 29.51 30.35
CA VAL A 265 -46.98 28.54 31.31
C VAL A 265 -47.76 29.30 32.38
N THR A 266 -49.09 29.18 32.36
CA THR A 266 -50.00 29.94 33.24
C THR A 266 -49.78 29.67 34.74
N ASN A 267 -49.20 28.51 35.09
CA ASN A 267 -48.90 28.16 36.48
C ASN A 267 -47.41 28.38 36.78
N ALA A 268 -47.10 29.36 37.65
CA ALA A 268 -45.72 29.70 38.01
C ALA A 268 -44.93 28.52 38.62
N GLY A 269 -45.57 27.71 39.46
CA GLY A 269 -44.94 26.51 40.04
C GLY A 269 -44.56 25.48 38.98
N ARG A 270 -45.45 25.27 38.00
CA ARG A 270 -45.20 24.38 36.85
C ARG A 270 -44.10 24.93 35.94
N CYS A 271 -44.08 26.24 35.71
CA CYS A 271 -43.02 26.88 34.93
C CYS A 271 -41.65 26.65 35.57
N GLN A 272 -41.52 26.87 36.89
CA GLN A 272 -40.28 26.61 37.60
C GLN A 272 -39.88 25.14 37.58
N GLN A 273 -40.84 24.20 37.66
CA GLN A 273 -40.57 22.77 37.50
C GLN A 273 -39.93 22.46 36.13
N ILE A 274 -40.46 23.04 35.06
CA ILE A 274 -39.93 22.81 33.71
C ILE A 274 -38.53 23.41 33.54
N VAL A 275 -38.32 24.66 33.98
CA VAL A 275 -37.01 25.30 33.97
C VAL A 275 -35.97 24.46 34.71
N ASN A 276 -36.31 24.02 35.93
CA ASN A 276 -35.44 23.20 36.74
C ASN A 276 -35.17 21.84 36.08
N ALA A 277 -36.17 21.21 35.48
CA ALA A 277 -36.01 19.90 34.85
C ALA A 277 -35.08 19.95 33.65
N VAL A 278 -35.25 20.90 32.72
CA VAL A 278 -34.35 21.06 31.56
C VAL A 278 -32.93 21.34 32.03
N ARG A 279 -32.77 22.35 32.91
CA ARG A 279 -31.48 22.76 33.46
C ARG A 279 -30.77 21.61 34.17
N GLN A 280 -31.46 20.91 35.07
CA GLN A 280 -30.87 19.80 35.82
C GLN A 280 -30.51 18.65 34.91
N THR A 281 -31.34 18.31 33.92
CA THR A 281 -31.03 17.23 32.96
C THR A 281 -29.74 17.52 32.18
N ILE A 282 -29.59 18.76 31.70
CA ILE A 282 -28.38 19.17 30.97
C ILE A 282 -27.16 19.15 31.89
N LEU A 283 -27.23 19.81 33.05
CA LEU A 283 -26.10 19.92 33.98
C LEU A 283 -25.72 18.57 34.62
N SER A 284 -26.69 17.70 34.90
CA SER A 284 -26.43 16.35 35.41
C SER A 284 -25.67 15.53 34.39
N GLU A 285 -26.00 15.67 33.10
CA GLU A 285 -25.29 14.95 32.04
C GLU A 285 -23.84 15.40 31.90
N PHE A 286 -23.56 16.71 31.99
CA PHE A 286 -22.17 17.20 32.06
C PHE A 286 -21.41 16.59 33.26
N ALA A 287 -22.05 16.50 34.42
CA ALA A 287 -21.44 15.92 35.62
C ALA A 287 -21.23 14.40 35.50
N GLU A 288 -22.21 13.66 34.98
CA GLU A 288 -22.15 12.22 34.73
C GLU A 288 -21.01 11.87 33.77
N GLU A 289 -20.88 12.62 32.67
CA GLU A 289 -19.82 12.46 31.66
C GLU A 289 -18.47 13.10 32.08
N ARG A 290 -18.40 13.70 33.27
CA ARG A 290 -17.21 14.39 33.81
C ARG A 290 -16.67 15.49 32.86
N LYS A 291 -17.57 16.16 32.15
CA LYS A 291 -17.22 17.25 31.23
C LYS A 291 -17.13 18.57 31.99
N PRO A 292 -16.08 19.38 31.77
CA PRO A 292 -15.94 20.67 32.45
C PRO A 292 -17.04 21.62 31.97
N VAL A 293 -17.87 22.08 32.90
CA VAL A 293 -18.91 23.07 32.63
C VAL A 293 -18.98 24.09 33.75
N ARG A 294 -19.14 25.36 33.38
CA ARG A 294 -19.43 26.45 34.31
C ARG A 294 -20.81 27.00 34.00
N GLU A 295 -21.72 26.91 34.96
CA GLU A 295 -23.02 27.55 34.86
C GLU A 295 -22.88 29.04 35.17
N LEU A 296 -23.27 29.90 34.22
CA LEU A 296 -23.31 31.35 34.42
C LEU A 296 -24.60 31.78 35.14
N GLY A 297 -25.70 31.07 34.89
CA GLY A 297 -26.96 31.28 35.58
C GLY A 297 -28.18 31.14 34.69
N VAL A 298 -29.33 31.55 35.24
CA VAL A 298 -30.63 31.55 34.58
C VAL A 298 -31.07 33.00 34.37
N TYR A 299 -31.39 33.32 33.13
CA TYR A 299 -31.72 34.65 32.66
C TYR A 299 -33.15 34.70 32.17
N TYR A 300 -33.80 35.83 32.43
CA TYR A 300 -35.20 36.07 32.10
C TYR A 300 -35.31 37.32 31.22
N PRO A 301 -36.26 37.37 30.27
CA PRO A 301 -36.59 38.58 29.54
C PRO A 301 -36.89 39.73 30.51
N ARG A 302 -36.60 40.95 30.09
CA ARG A 302 -36.84 42.18 30.86
C ARG A 302 -38.01 42.95 30.27
N ASP A 303 -38.82 43.55 31.13
CA ASP A 303 -39.88 44.46 30.70
C ASP A 303 -39.31 45.80 30.20
N ARG A 304 -40.19 46.69 29.73
CA ARG A 304 -39.81 48.03 29.23
C ARG A 304 -39.15 48.92 30.29
N GLN A 305 -39.29 48.56 31.57
CA GLN A 305 -38.67 49.24 32.71
C GLN A 305 -37.33 48.59 33.09
N GLY A 306 -36.90 47.55 32.37
CA GLY A 306 -35.65 46.83 32.58
C GLY A 306 -35.71 45.80 33.72
N GLN A 307 -36.89 45.53 34.29
CA GLN A 307 -37.05 44.56 35.38
C GLN A 307 -37.18 43.13 34.83
N PRO A 308 -36.56 42.13 35.48
CA PRO A 308 -36.69 40.74 35.05
C PRO A 308 -38.15 40.27 35.17
N THR A 309 -38.62 39.57 34.14
CA THR A 309 -39.94 38.94 34.12
C THR A 309 -39.91 37.56 34.80
N SER A 310 -41.08 36.92 34.93
CA SER A 310 -41.19 35.52 35.36
C SER A 310 -40.56 34.54 34.38
N GLY A 311 -40.38 34.94 33.11
CA GLY A 311 -40.04 34.05 32.00
C GLY A 311 -41.15 33.05 31.64
N CYS A 312 -42.33 33.16 32.26
CA CYS A 312 -43.45 32.22 32.09
C CYS A 312 -44.65 32.84 31.38
N ASP A 313 -44.60 34.16 31.15
CA ASP A 313 -45.62 34.95 30.50
C ASP A 313 -44.98 35.67 29.32
N GLN A 314 -44.97 35.03 28.15
CA GLN A 314 -44.37 35.63 26.97
C GLN A 314 -45.12 36.92 26.58
N SER A 315 -44.35 37.90 26.13
CA SER A 315 -44.88 39.17 25.66
C SER A 315 -44.06 39.65 24.46
N SER A 316 -44.68 40.45 23.60
CA SER A 316 -44.01 41.18 22.52
C SER A 316 -43.28 42.44 23.01
N SER A 317 -43.43 42.80 24.29
CA SER A 317 -42.88 44.03 24.88
C SER A 317 -41.68 43.81 25.81
N ILE A 318 -41.03 42.64 25.71
CA ILE A 318 -39.92 42.23 26.58
C ILE A 318 -38.65 41.98 25.76
N ASP A 319 -37.51 42.37 26.33
CA ASP A 319 -36.18 42.29 25.73
C ASP A 319 -35.33 41.19 26.39
N TYR A 320 -34.46 40.53 25.63
CA TYR A 320 -33.52 39.54 26.15
C TYR A 320 -32.27 40.22 26.76
N PRO A 321 -31.80 39.75 27.94
CA PRO A 321 -30.64 40.34 28.62
C PRO A 321 -29.29 39.88 28.03
N ILE A 322 -29.15 39.86 26.70
CA ILE A 322 -27.97 39.34 26.00
C ILE A 322 -26.67 40.03 26.43
N ASN A 323 -26.70 41.36 26.59
CA ASN A 323 -25.51 42.10 27.04
C ASN A 323 -25.04 41.71 28.45
N ALA A 324 -25.97 41.34 29.35
CA ALA A 324 -25.62 40.87 30.68
C ALA A 324 -25.00 39.46 30.61
N ILE A 325 -25.59 38.56 29.81
CA ILE A 325 -25.06 37.21 29.58
C ILE A 325 -23.63 37.28 29.02
N LEU A 326 -23.38 38.14 28.03
CA LEU A 326 -22.06 38.32 27.43
C LEU A 326 -21.05 38.95 28.42
N ALA A 327 -21.49 39.85 29.31
CA ALA A 327 -20.63 40.41 30.35
C ALA A 327 -20.23 39.35 31.38
N ASP A 328 -21.18 38.57 31.89
CA ASP A 328 -20.92 37.50 32.85
C ASP A 328 -20.02 36.41 32.26
N ALA A 329 -20.15 36.12 30.96
CA ALA A 329 -19.26 35.21 30.24
C ALA A 329 -17.83 35.75 30.14
N ARG A 330 -17.65 37.04 29.83
CA ARG A 330 -16.31 37.68 29.79
C ARG A 330 -15.65 37.68 31.17
N ASP A 331 -16.42 37.96 32.22
CA ASP A 331 -15.91 37.90 33.59
C ASP A 331 -15.52 36.47 33.98
N ALA A 332 -16.29 35.46 33.52
CA ALA A 332 -15.97 34.06 33.74
C ALA A 332 -14.70 33.60 33.01
N MET A 333 -14.38 34.22 31.88
CA MET A 333 -13.21 33.92 31.04
C MET A 333 -11.89 34.49 31.54
N ALA A 334 -11.90 35.47 32.46
CA ALA A 334 -10.73 36.29 32.76
C ALA A 334 -9.48 35.48 33.19
N ASP A 335 -9.67 34.29 33.74
CA ASP A 335 -8.60 33.41 34.24
C ASP A 335 -8.35 32.16 33.36
N GLU A 336 -9.03 32.03 32.22
CA GLU A 336 -8.94 30.84 31.36
C GLU A 336 -7.88 31.01 30.27
N VAL A 337 -7.03 29.97 30.08
CA VAL A 337 -5.96 29.95 29.07
C VAL A 337 -6.53 29.70 27.67
N GLU A 338 -7.49 28.79 27.57
CA GLU A 338 -8.16 28.46 26.32
C GLU A 338 -9.44 29.24 26.16
N ARG A 339 -9.73 29.71 24.94
CA ARG A 339 -10.99 30.39 24.61
C ARG A 339 -12.18 29.44 24.87
N PRO A 340 -13.14 29.75 25.75
CA PRO A 340 -14.27 28.86 26.00
C PRO A 340 -15.39 29.02 25.00
N ALA A 341 -16.26 28.02 25.00
CA ALA A 341 -17.55 28.03 24.32
C ALA A 341 -18.64 28.53 25.26
N LEU A 342 -19.25 29.68 24.93
CA LEU A 342 -20.43 30.21 25.59
C LEU A 342 -21.69 29.61 24.96
N THR A 343 -22.30 28.67 25.65
CA THR A 343 -23.55 28.03 25.24
C THR A 343 -24.75 28.78 25.82
N LEU A 344 -25.58 29.35 24.94
CA LEU A 344 -26.87 29.92 25.31
C LEU A 344 -27.98 28.92 25.01
N VAL A 345 -28.53 28.32 26.07
CA VAL A 345 -29.70 27.45 25.97
C VAL A 345 -30.96 28.29 26.05
N VAL A 346 -31.66 28.46 24.94
CA VAL A 346 -32.94 29.16 24.88
C VAL A 346 -34.06 28.16 25.03
N ILE A 347 -34.83 28.30 26.11
CA ILE A 347 -35.93 27.40 26.44
C ILE A 347 -37.25 28.09 26.07
N ASN A 348 -37.96 27.54 25.08
CA ASN A 348 -39.21 28.12 24.58
C ASN A 348 -40.21 27.01 24.18
N ASN A 349 -41.45 27.13 24.66
CA ASN A 349 -42.51 26.14 24.43
C ASN A 349 -43.64 26.63 23.51
N LEU A 350 -43.50 27.80 22.89
CA LEU A 350 -44.56 28.43 22.12
C LEU A 350 -44.40 28.26 20.60
N GLN A 351 -45.55 28.43 19.93
CA GLN A 351 -45.70 28.61 18.48
C GLN A 351 -45.82 30.10 18.08
N LEU A 352 -45.64 31.05 19.02
CA LEU A 352 -45.63 32.49 18.70
C LEU A 352 -44.29 32.86 18.09
N THR A 353 -44.33 33.57 16.97
CA THR A 353 -43.13 34.09 16.31
C THR A 353 -42.48 35.18 17.17
N ALA A 354 -41.18 35.06 17.42
CA ALA A 354 -40.37 36.05 18.09
C ALA A 354 -40.43 37.39 17.35
N THR A 355 -40.42 38.49 18.11
CA THR A 355 -40.44 39.83 17.53
C THR A 355 -39.11 40.14 16.85
N PRO A 356 -39.07 41.07 15.87
CA PRO A 356 -37.84 41.50 15.23
C PRO A 356 -36.75 41.94 16.22
N GLU A 357 -37.12 42.57 17.32
CA GLU A 357 -36.20 43.03 18.37
C GLU A 357 -35.55 41.85 19.12
N LYS A 358 -36.34 40.83 19.48
CA LYS A 358 -35.83 39.59 20.11
C LYS A 358 -34.90 38.83 19.16
N LEU A 359 -35.26 38.77 17.87
CA LEU A 359 -34.42 38.16 16.84
C LEU A 359 -33.10 38.91 16.70
N ALA A 360 -33.12 40.25 16.66
CA ALA A 360 -31.91 41.07 16.58
C ALA A 360 -30.97 40.84 17.78
N GLN A 361 -31.52 40.65 18.98
CA GLN A 361 -30.73 40.35 20.19
C GLN A 361 -30.06 38.97 20.11
N LEU A 362 -30.78 37.94 19.67
CA LEU A 362 -30.20 36.60 19.47
C LEU A 362 -29.16 36.58 18.33
N LEU A 363 -29.39 37.34 17.26
CA LEU A 363 -28.39 37.53 16.20
C LEU A 363 -27.14 38.21 16.75
N ALA A 364 -27.28 39.22 17.61
CA ALA A 364 -26.15 39.88 18.24
C ALA A 364 -25.35 38.94 19.16
N PHE A 365 -26.01 37.98 19.83
CA PHE A 365 -25.33 36.91 20.55
C PHE A 365 -24.48 36.05 19.61
N ASN A 366 -25.07 35.54 18.52
CA ASN A 366 -24.35 34.71 17.55
C ASN A 366 -23.17 35.46 16.89
N GLN A 367 -23.33 36.76 16.63
CA GLN A 367 -22.27 37.63 16.07
C GLN A 367 -21.17 37.96 17.09
N SER A 368 -21.38 37.76 18.39
CA SER A 368 -20.36 38.07 19.39
C SER A 368 -19.12 37.17 19.28
N SER A 369 -19.24 36.01 18.63
CA SER A 369 -18.13 35.10 18.29
C SER A 369 -17.06 35.71 17.38
N ASP A 370 -17.39 36.76 16.62
CA ASP A 370 -16.50 37.35 15.63
C ASP A 370 -15.44 38.27 16.25
N GLN A 371 -15.49 38.52 17.56
CA GLN A 371 -14.50 39.32 18.28
C GLN A 371 -13.35 38.42 18.79
N PRO A 372 -12.06 38.80 18.58
CA PRO A 372 -10.90 38.00 18.99
C PRO A 372 -10.88 37.61 20.48
N ASP A 373 -11.38 38.51 21.35
CA ASP A 373 -11.36 38.35 22.81
C ASP A 373 -12.71 37.87 23.39
N ALA A 374 -13.68 37.51 22.53
CA ALA A 374 -14.99 37.04 22.97
C ALA A 374 -15.05 35.51 23.00
N PRO A 375 -15.90 34.89 23.84
CA PRO A 375 -16.12 33.45 23.77
C PRO A 375 -16.68 33.05 22.42
N TYR A 376 -16.51 31.79 22.03
CA TYR A 376 -17.25 31.23 20.91
C TYR A 376 -18.71 31.03 21.33
N SER A 377 -19.65 31.68 20.63
CA SER A 377 -21.07 31.62 20.94
C SER A 377 -21.71 30.40 20.29
N PHE A 378 -22.36 29.57 21.11
CA PHE A 378 -23.09 28.37 20.70
C PHE A 378 -24.56 28.51 21.08
N GLY A 379 -25.43 28.71 20.10
CA GLY A 379 -26.87 28.84 20.33
C GLY A 379 -27.56 27.48 20.33
N TRP A 380 -28.19 27.10 21.44
CA TRP A 380 -28.98 25.87 21.56
C TRP A 380 -30.44 26.18 21.86
N LEU A 381 -31.34 25.87 20.92
CA LEU A 381 -32.78 25.96 21.14
C LEU A 381 -33.33 24.67 21.76
N VAL A 382 -34.06 24.79 22.86
CA VAL A 382 -34.97 23.75 23.36
C VAL A 382 -36.39 24.24 23.10
N GLY A 383 -36.95 23.91 21.94
CA GLY A 383 -38.17 24.55 21.45
C GLY A 383 -38.53 24.24 20.01
N SER A 384 -39.29 25.15 19.39
CA SER A 384 -39.65 25.09 17.96
C SER A 384 -38.93 26.17 17.18
N GLU A 385 -38.20 25.81 16.13
CA GLU A 385 -37.55 26.76 15.21
C GLU A 385 -38.54 27.71 14.53
N ALA A 386 -39.78 27.27 14.34
CA ALA A 386 -40.83 28.11 13.75
C ALA A 386 -41.11 29.38 14.58
N ALA A 387 -40.78 29.37 15.86
CA ALA A 387 -40.87 30.55 16.72
C ALA A 387 -39.74 31.57 16.46
N TYR A 388 -38.62 31.19 15.81
CA TYR A 388 -37.45 32.03 15.61
C TYR A 388 -37.01 32.08 14.14
N PRO A 389 -37.82 32.66 13.24
CA PRO A 389 -37.47 32.72 11.82
C PRO A 389 -36.18 33.51 11.61
N GLY A 390 -35.26 32.95 10.83
CA GLY A 390 -34.00 33.60 10.46
C GLY A 390 -32.87 33.48 11.49
N ILE A 391 -33.09 32.82 12.63
CA ILE A 391 -31.99 32.44 13.53
C ILE A 391 -31.42 31.10 13.08
N THR A 392 -30.13 31.06 12.82
CA THR A 392 -29.39 29.80 12.65
C THR A 392 -28.92 29.34 14.03
N TRP A 393 -29.55 28.29 14.55
CA TRP A 393 -29.15 27.65 15.80
C TRP A 393 -28.01 26.67 15.54
N SER A 394 -27.04 26.61 16.45
CA SER A 394 -25.98 25.60 16.41
C SER A 394 -26.54 24.21 16.70
N TRP A 395 -27.53 24.13 17.60
CA TRP A 395 -28.27 22.91 17.87
C TRP A 395 -29.73 23.20 18.23
N ASN A 396 -30.63 22.28 17.89
CA ASN A 396 -32.03 22.36 18.24
C ASN A 396 -32.52 21.02 18.82
N SER A 397 -33.18 21.11 19.97
CA SER A 397 -33.88 20.00 20.61
C SER A 397 -35.37 20.34 20.64
N PRO A 398 -36.23 19.54 19.98
CA PRO A 398 -37.65 19.85 19.89
C PRO A 398 -38.29 19.89 21.28
N TRP A 399 -39.25 20.80 21.47
CA TRP A 399 -40.01 20.85 22.71
C TRP A 399 -40.72 19.53 23.02
N GLN A 400 -40.58 19.04 24.25
CA GLN A 400 -41.28 17.88 24.77
C GLN A 400 -41.97 18.22 26.09
N ALA A 401 -43.13 17.61 26.34
CA ALA A 401 -43.77 17.71 27.65
C ALA A 401 -42.93 17.00 28.70
N LEU A 402 -42.80 17.59 29.90
CA LEU A 402 -42.00 17.01 31.00
C LEU A 402 -42.48 15.61 31.42
N GLU A 403 -43.76 15.30 31.23
CA GLU A 403 -44.34 13.97 31.49
C GLU A 403 -43.96 12.92 30.45
N SER A 404 -43.43 13.34 29.30
CA SER A 404 -43.02 12.43 28.25
C SER A 404 -41.78 11.65 28.68
N ARG A 405 -41.76 10.35 28.37
CA ARG A 405 -40.55 9.51 28.53
C ARG A 405 -39.41 9.98 27.62
N ASP A 406 -39.75 10.71 26.57
CA ASP A 406 -38.81 11.23 25.57
C ASP A 406 -38.34 12.66 25.87
N PHE A 407 -38.65 13.21 27.07
CA PHE A 407 -38.23 14.55 27.46
C PHE A 407 -36.71 14.64 27.71
N GLU A 408 -36.16 13.79 28.59
CA GLU A 408 -34.74 13.83 28.95
C GLU A 408 -33.78 13.31 27.86
N PRO A 409 -34.07 12.19 27.17
CA PRO A 409 -33.09 11.56 26.28
C PRO A 409 -32.49 12.48 25.21
N PRO A 410 -33.26 13.35 24.51
CA PRO A 410 -32.69 14.26 23.53
C PRO A 410 -31.72 15.28 24.13
N LEU A 411 -32.03 15.81 25.32
CA LEU A 411 -31.18 16.79 26.02
C LEU A 411 -29.87 16.14 26.46
N ARG A 412 -29.94 14.93 27.03
CA ARG A 412 -28.76 14.17 27.44
C ARG A 412 -27.89 13.79 26.24
N SER A 413 -28.52 13.30 25.17
CA SER A 413 -27.82 12.94 23.93
C SER A 413 -27.10 14.13 23.31
N ALA A 414 -27.70 15.32 23.34
CA ALA A 414 -27.06 16.54 22.86
C ALA A 414 -25.78 16.86 23.66
N VAL A 415 -25.83 16.80 25.00
CA VAL A 415 -24.64 17.02 25.84
C VAL A 415 -23.54 16.02 25.54
N ARG A 416 -23.90 14.74 25.33
CA ARG A 416 -22.94 13.68 24.98
C ARG A 416 -22.24 13.93 23.65
N TYR A 417 -23.01 14.31 22.64
CA TYR A 417 -22.56 14.45 21.26
C TYR A 417 -21.78 15.76 21.01
N ILE A 418 -22.27 16.87 21.55
CA ILE A 418 -21.77 18.21 21.23
C ILE A 418 -20.50 18.52 22.03
N PHE A 419 -20.53 18.30 23.34
CA PHE A 419 -19.52 18.84 24.25
C PHE A 419 -18.44 17.82 24.65
N PRO A 420 -17.24 18.26 25.08
CA PRO A 420 -16.73 19.61 24.90
C PRO A 420 -16.50 19.91 23.41
N LEU A 421 -16.72 21.16 23.00
CA LEU A 421 -16.31 21.58 21.67
C LEU A 421 -14.79 21.47 21.57
N SER A 422 -14.31 20.99 20.43
CA SER A 422 -12.89 20.74 20.20
C SER A 422 -12.42 21.46 18.94
N SER A 423 -11.18 21.93 18.95
CA SER A 423 -10.52 22.51 17.78
C SER A 423 -9.14 21.93 17.59
N THR A 424 -8.53 22.26 16.45
CA THR A 424 -7.10 22.10 16.23
C THR A 424 -6.43 23.47 16.34
N PRO A 425 -5.13 23.54 16.69
CA PRO A 425 -4.37 24.78 16.54
C PRO A 425 -4.34 25.22 15.06
N PRO A 426 -3.84 26.42 14.71
CA PRO A 426 -3.67 26.81 13.31
C PRO A 426 -2.70 25.84 12.59
N LEU A 427 -3.20 25.09 11.61
CA LEU A 427 -2.42 24.05 10.89
C LEU A 427 -2.09 24.38 9.44
N GLU A 428 -2.38 25.60 8.97
CA GLU A 428 -2.19 26.00 7.57
C GLU A 428 -0.73 25.91 7.11
N ASN A 429 0.23 26.01 8.05
CA ASN A 429 1.66 25.87 7.82
C ASN A 429 2.29 24.96 8.90
N TYR A 430 1.65 23.85 9.20
CA TYR A 430 2.18 22.91 10.20
C TYR A 430 3.49 22.30 9.69
N GLU A 431 4.57 22.42 10.47
CA GLU A 431 5.88 21.85 10.15
C GLU A 431 6.19 20.68 11.10
N LEU A 432 6.47 19.51 10.53
CA LEU A 432 6.89 18.30 11.24
C LEU A 432 8.39 18.07 11.04
N GLU A 433 9.16 18.07 12.12
CA GLU A 433 10.58 17.71 12.09
C GLU A 433 10.79 16.20 11.87
N LEU A 434 11.76 15.87 11.02
CA LEU A 434 12.18 14.50 10.76
C LEU A 434 13.45 14.21 11.57
N PRO A 435 13.37 13.39 12.65
CA PRO A 435 14.55 13.03 13.43
C PRO A 435 15.53 12.17 12.61
N ILE A 436 16.76 12.05 13.09
CA ILE A 436 17.72 11.12 12.47
C ILE A 436 17.26 9.68 12.74
N PRO A 437 17.12 8.82 11.71
CA PRO A 437 16.74 7.43 11.92
C PRO A 437 17.73 6.66 12.81
N PRO A 438 17.25 5.71 13.63
CA PRO A 438 18.14 4.86 14.42
C PRO A 438 19.19 4.15 13.52
N GLY A 439 20.47 4.27 13.89
CA GLY A 439 21.57 3.65 13.14
C GLY A 439 22.21 4.53 12.06
N SER A 440 21.59 5.67 11.70
CA SER A 440 22.22 6.68 10.85
C SER A 440 23.21 7.51 11.66
N GLU A 441 24.44 7.65 11.17
CA GLU A 441 25.48 8.48 11.78
C GLU A 441 25.79 9.71 10.94
N ARG A 442 25.70 9.58 9.61
CA ARG A 442 26.10 10.62 8.64
C ARG A 442 25.11 10.70 7.49
N PRO A 443 23.87 11.14 7.77
CA PRO A 443 22.82 11.22 6.77
C PRO A 443 23.22 12.20 5.66
N GLN A 444 23.12 11.77 4.40
CA GLN A 444 23.43 12.60 3.22
C GLN A 444 22.17 12.98 2.45
N TYR A 445 21.27 12.01 2.27
CA TYR A 445 20.05 12.16 1.49
C TYR A 445 18.90 11.47 2.19
N THR A 446 17.68 11.92 1.92
CA THR A 446 16.46 11.28 2.37
C THR A 446 15.54 10.94 1.21
N LYS A 447 14.68 9.95 1.41
CA LYS A 447 13.57 9.64 0.53
C LYS A 447 12.32 9.43 1.36
N LEU A 448 11.25 10.09 0.97
CA LEU A 448 9.94 9.95 1.58
C LEU A 448 9.22 8.78 0.91
N CYS A 449 8.90 7.74 1.69
CA CYS A 449 8.40 6.47 1.19
C CYS A 449 6.89 6.32 1.36
N GLN A 450 6.36 6.77 2.49
CA GLN A 450 4.93 6.78 2.78
C GLN A 450 4.57 8.10 3.45
N LEU A 451 3.54 8.76 2.95
CA LEU A 451 3.13 10.09 3.37
C LEU A 451 1.60 10.15 3.47
N LEU A 452 1.07 10.24 4.69
CA LEU A 452 -0.35 10.39 4.95
C LEU A 452 -0.59 11.44 6.04
N PRO A 453 -1.20 12.61 5.74
CA PRO A 453 -1.48 13.12 4.40
C PRO A 453 -0.20 13.47 3.62
N ILE A 454 -0.33 13.89 2.36
CA ILE A 454 0.82 14.30 1.54
C ILE A 454 1.24 15.72 1.96
N PRO A 455 2.51 15.94 2.36
CA PRO A 455 3.03 17.28 2.65
C PRO A 455 3.08 18.15 1.40
N THR A 456 3.04 19.46 1.59
CA THR A 456 3.20 20.44 0.51
C THR A 456 4.65 20.62 0.12
N THR A 457 5.58 20.53 1.07
CA THR A 457 6.99 20.89 0.86
C THR A 457 7.89 20.13 1.82
N TYR A 458 9.08 19.76 1.34
CA TYR A 458 10.19 19.29 2.17
C TYR A 458 11.19 20.44 2.36
N ILE A 459 11.63 20.67 3.60
CA ILE A 459 12.51 21.77 3.97
C ILE A 459 13.79 21.18 4.54
N ALA A 460 14.93 21.49 3.92
CA ALA A 460 16.25 21.14 4.43
C ALA A 460 17.04 22.42 4.75
N GLY A 461 17.11 22.76 6.04
CA GLY A 461 17.69 24.02 6.51
C GLY A 461 16.93 25.20 5.93
N GLN A 462 17.59 25.96 5.06
CA GLN A 462 17.04 27.15 4.38
C GLN A 462 16.50 26.86 2.96
N ARG A 463 16.61 25.62 2.47
CA ARG A 463 16.16 25.23 1.13
C ARG A 463 14.82 24.50 1.20
N GLU A 464 13.94 24.81 0.27
CA GLU A 464 12.64 24.16 0.10
C GLU A 464 12.63 23.35 -1.20
N TYR A 465 12.13 22.11 -1.13
CA TYR A 465 12.03 21.18 -2.24
C TYR A 465 10.58 20.72 -2.41
N PRO A 466 10.11 20.52 -3.65
CA PRO A 466 8.86 19.82 -3.85
C PRO A 466 9.02 18.37 -3.37
N VAL A 467 7.96 17.80 -2.79
CA VAL A 467 8.01 16.46 -2.16
C VAL A 467 8.30 15.33 -3.15
N ASN A 468 8.11 15.56 -4.45
CA ASN A 468 8.43 14.64 -5.53
C ASN A 468 9.78 14.95 -6.20
N ALA A 469 10.63 15.79 -5.59
CA ALA A 469 11.96 16.04 -6.12
C ALA A 469 12.73 14.71 -6.26
N PRO A 470 13.55 14.57 -7.32
CA PRO A 470 14.33 13.34 -7.51
C PRO A 470 15.33 13.11 -6.38
N MET A 471 15.74 14.18 -5.69
CA MET A 471 16.72 14.15 -4.62
C MET A 471 16.30 15.10 -3.51
N LEU A 472 16.30 14.61 -2.27
CA LEU A 472 16.09 15.40 -1.06
C LEU A 472 17.38 15.31 -0.22
N GLU A 473 18.10 16.43 -0.12
CA GLU A 473 19.34 16.52 0.66
C GLU A 473 19.01 16.49 2.16
N TRP A 474 19.84 15.79 2.95
CA TRP A 474 19.80 15.94 4.40
C TRP A 474 20.58 17.20 4.82
N PRO A 475 19.98 18.15 5.56
CA PRO A 475 20.66 19.39 5.92
C PRO A 475 21.82 19.18 6.90
N THR A 476 22.82 20.07 6.84
CA THR A 476 23.92 20.07 7.80
C THR A 476 23.58 20.94 9.01
N GLY A 477 23.64 20.35 10.21
CA GLY A 477 23.49 21.08 11.49
C GLY A 477 22.06 21.34 11.96
N GLU A 478 21.05 21.01 11.16
CA GLU A 478 19.62 21.12 11.52
C GLU A 478 18.88 19.84 11.09
N LEU A 479 17.66 19.63 11.60
CA LEU A 479 16.79 18.54 11.13
C LEU A 479 15.94 19.03 9.94
N PRO A 480 15.69 18.17 8.94
CA PRO A 480 14.75 18.51 7.89
C PRO A 480 13.31 18.51 8.42
N ARG A 481 12.44 19.22 7.73
CA ARG A 481 11.02 19.40 8.10
C ARG A 481 10.10 19.13 6.92
N LEU A 482 8.92 18.64 7.20
CA LEU A 482 7.82 18.53 6.25
C LEU A 482 6.78 19.59 6.57
N ARG A 483 6.44 20.42 5.58
CA ARG A 483 5.35 21.39 5.70
C ARG A 483 4.06 20.76 5.19
N TYR A 484 3.00 20.95 5.96
CA TYR A 484 1.65 20.51 5.63
C TYR A 484 0.71 21.72 5.59
N ALA A 485 -0.26 21.65 4.68
CA ALA A 485 -1.44 22.51 4.69
C ALA A 485 -2.63 21.66 5.15
N LEU A 486 -2.80 21.55 6.47
CA LEU A 486 -3.90 20.77 7.03
C LEU A 486 -5.10 21.66 7.29
N THR A 487 -6.29 21.09 7.23
CA THR A 487 -7.53 21.79 7.55
C THR A 487 -7.58 22.09 9.04
N THR A 488 -7.60 23.37 9.39
CA THR A 488 -7.89 23.79 10.76
C THR A 488 -9.38 23.61 11.03
N THR A 489 -9.71 22.95 12.13
CA THR A 489 -11.09 22.78 12.57
C THR A 489 -11.31 23.66 13.79
N GLU A 490 -12.26 24.58 13.73
CA GLU A 490 -12.65 25.44 14.85
C GLU A 490 -13.95 24.93 15.48
N PHE A 491 -13.96 24.79 16.81
CA PHE A 491 -15.15 24.51 17.63
C PHE A 491 -16.11 23.43 17.09
N ALA A 492 -15.57 22.29 16.68
CA ALA A 492 -16.35 21.13 16.23
C ALA A 492 -16.95 20.36 17.41
N TYR A 493 -18.01 19.61 17.12
CA TYR A 493 -18.70 18.75 18.08
C TYR A 493 -17.80 17.60 18.49
N PHE A 494 -17.88 17.22 19.77
CA PHE A 494 -17.04 16.15 20.32
C PHE A 494 -17.11 14.85 19.51
N ALA A 495 -18.31 14.46 19.08
CA ALA A 495 -18.51 13.24 18.31
C ALA A 495 -18.10 13.34 16.83
N ASP A 496 -17.97 14.56 16.30
CA ASP A 496 -17.57 14.81 14.90
C ASP A 496 -16.09 15.23 14.79
N PHE A 497 -15.42 15.45 15.91
CA PHE A 497 -14.03 15.84 15.92
C PHE A 497 -13.13 14.63 15.67
N PHE A 498 -12.42 14.67 14.54
CA PHE A 498 -11.37 13.71 14.23
C PHE A 498 -10.03 14.45 14.30
N GLY A 499 -9.25 14.17 15.35
CA GLY A 499 -7.86 14.62 15.41
C GLY A 499 -7.12 14.01 14.24
N GLY A 500 -6.60 14.84 13.34
CA GLY A 500 -5.80 14.36 12.21
C GLY A 500 -4.58 13.58 12.70
N SER A 501 -4.13 12.60 11.93
CA SER A 501 -2.84 11.95 12.11
C SER A 501 -1.94 12.25 10.92
N ILE A 502 -0.64 12.30 11.19
CA ILE A 502 0.40 12.43 10.18
C ILE A 502 1.30 11.20 10.31
N GLU A 503 1.25 10.34 9.31
CA GLU A 503 2.10 9.16 9.18
C GLU A 503 3.16 9.41 8.11
N VAL A 504 4.43 9.23 8.48
CA VAL A 504 5.58 9.41 7.59
C VAL A 504 6.52 8.23 7.74
N VAL A 505 6.79 7.53 6.65
CA VAL A 505 7.90 6.58 6.55
C VAL A 505 8.93 7.16 5.60
N TYR A 506 10.17 7.24 6.04
CA TYR A 506 11.26 7.77 5.24
C TYR A 506 12.54 6.97 5.44
N GLU A 507 13.34 6.95 4.38
CA GLU A 507 14.66 6.37 4.37
C GLU A 507 15.71 7.47 4.32
N VAL A 508 16.82 7.23 4.98
CA VAL A 508 17.98 8.11 4.97
C VAL A 508 19.18 7.30 4.53
N CYS A 509 19.94 7.87 3.60
CA CYS A 509 21.13 7.25 3.04
C CYS A 509 22.40 7.91 3.58
N ASP A 510 23.29 7.10 4.14
CA ASP A 510 24.55 7.55 4.73
C ASP A 510 25.74 7.40 3.75
N ALA A 511 25.67 6.41 2.85
CA ALA A 511 26.74 6.12 1.88
C ALA A 511 26.22 5.37 0.64
N PHE A 512 26.96 5.47 -0.46
CA PHE A 512 26.70 4.75 -1.73
C PHE A 512 25.29 4.99 -2.32
N CYS A 513 24.71 6.17 -2.09
CA CYS A 513 23.32 6.49 -2.43
C CYS A 513 23.02 6.43 -3.93
N GLU A 514 24.03 6.61 -4.78
CA GLU A 514 23.89 6.53 -6.24
C GLU A 514 23.86 5.09 -6.77
N ASN A 515 24.23 4.10 -5.96
CA ASN A 515 24.37 2.72 -6.42
C ASN A 515 23.03 1.97 -6.43
N ALA A 516 23.04 0.84 -7.14
CA ALA A 516 21.89 -0.03 -7.29
C ALA A 516 21.41 -0.61 -5.95
N PHE A 517 20.11 -0.85 -5.86
CA PHE A 517 19.49 -1.46 -4.70
C PHE A 517 18.32 -2.36 -5.11
N GLN A 518 18.00 -3.32 -4.26
CA GLN A 518 16.82 -4.17 -4.42
C GLN A 518 15.74 -3.70 -3.45
N ALA A 519 14.56 -3.37 -3.98
CA ALA A 519 13.39 -3.02 -3.18
C ALA A 519 12.71 -4.26 -2.59
N ARG A 520 11.84 -4.06 -1.61
CA ARG A 520 11.12 -5.15 -0.92
C ARG A 520 10.28 -6.04 -1.85
N ASN A 521 9.84 -5.51 -2.99
CA ASN A 521 9.11 -6.25 -4.02
C ASN A 521 10.02 -7.15 -4.90
N GLY A 522 11.33 -7.17 -4.65
CA GLY A 522 12.32 -7.95 -5.39
C GLY A 522 12.83 -7.27 -6.67
N LEU A 523 12.28 -6.10 -7.04
CA LEU A 523 12.78 -5.33 -8.17
C LEU A 523 14.11 -4.67 -7.82
N THR A 524 15.01 -4.70 -8.80
CA THR A 524 16.30 -4.01 -8.72
C THR A 524 16.23 -2.71 -9.48
N TYR A 525 16.75 -1.65 -8.87
CA TYR A 525 16.89 -0.33 -9.49
C TYR A 525 18.37 0.04 -9.54
N ASP A 526 18.78 0.71 -10.61
CA ASP A 526 20.19 1.05 -10.86
C ASP A 526 20.76 2.08 -9.89
N SER A 527 19.89 2.84 -9.22
CA SER A 527 20.28 3.90 -8.30
C SER A 527 19.19 4.18 -7.27
N TRP A 528 19.54 4.20 -5.98
CA TRP A 528 18.60 4.66 -4.96
C TRP A 528 18.31 6.14 -5.11
N LEU A 529 19.32 6.99 -5.27
CA LEU A 529 19.14 8.44 -5.39
C LEU A 529 18.31 8.82 -6.62
N ASN A 530 18.56 8.22 -7.78
CA ASN A 530 17.95 8.65 -9.05
C ASN A 530 16.62 7.95 -9.39
N THR A 531 16.09 7.13 -8.49
CA THR A 531 14.79 6.46 -8.68
C THR A 531 13.75 7.07 -7.74
N PRO A 532 13.04 8.12 -8.18
CA PRO A 532 11.98 8.73 -7.37
C PRO A 532 10.88 7.68 -7.09
N ASN A 533 10.34 7.70 -5.86
CA ASN A 533 9.27 6.81 -5.40
C ASN A 533 9.62 5.33 -5.21
N ALA A 534 10.89 4.93 -5.24
CA ALA A 534 11.29 3.57 -4.92
C ALA A 534 12.09 3.53 -3.60
N CYS A 535 11.56 2.85 -2.58
CA CYS A 535 12.20 2.67 -1.29
C CYS A 535 12.62 1.21 -1.08
N GLN A 536 13.65 0.97 -0.27
CA GLN A 536 14.10 -0.40 0.02
C GLN A 536 13.17 -1.10 1.02
N TRP A 537 12.74 -0.37 2.05
CA TRP A 537 12.04 -0.82 3.26
C TRP A 537 10.64 -0.23 3.39
N GLY A 538 10.41 0.98 2.85
CA GLY A 538 9.09 1.63 2.80
C GLY A 538 8.05 0.87 1.96
N GLY A 539 6.76 1.12 2.21
CA GLY A 539 5.60 0.39 1.68
C GLY A 539 5.52 0.18 0.15
N PRO A 540 4.56 -0.67 -0.31
CA PRO A 540 4.59 -1.41 -1.57
C PRO A 540 4.70 -0.60 -2.87
#